data_AF-A0A3B8WZJ6-F1
#
_entry.id   AF-A0A3B8WZJ6-F1
#
_cell.length_a   1.000
_cell.length_b   1.000
_cell.length_c   1.000
_cell.angle_alpha   90.00
_cell.angle_beta   90.00
_cell.angle_gamma   90.00
#
_symmetry.space_group_name_H-M   'P 1'
#
loop_
_entity.id
_entity.type
_entity.pdbx_description
1 polymer ?
#
loop_
_entity_poly.entity_id
_entity_poly.type
_entity_poly.pdbx_seq_one_letter_code
_entity_poly.pdbx_strand_id
1 'polypeptide(L)'
;MSEPNLGLEWQTGEHWSVGVDAGIKAWPRYLAWDWDKQNPTHWRNFAVAPEVRYYVKEVFRGVFFGADALYTHYNVGDVPTPFHMYPEVENYRLQGSFWAGGLAAGYAWWPWQHWRLELEAGAAVGLAAYDRYECDHCGTLLSKERKVGVVPKLALNVAYNPVSREKHRARRGSNLTISGTDTVTVLTPPVAFVVQLKEVKAPMTVADSLARQNPWIIPIEKYRPLTYLDLTRPAADSLLFVNYELNSYALRRDYMNNAEVLDSMQSAVETIRDAGSTDELLLSIVGLASIEGPRRLNDSLSVRRARAVAEYIGKRTGLAPRQFDIVGKGEAWDWF
;
A
#
# COMPACT_ATOMS: atom_id res chain seq x y z
N MET A 1 -6.91 -13.06 -4.98
CA MET A 1 -5.81 -12.15 -4.59
C MET A 1 -6.46 -10.99 -3.85
N SER A 2 -5.95 -10.73 -2.65
CA SER A 2 -6.60 -10.09 -1.51
C SER A 2 -6.99 -8.63 -1.74
N GLU A 3 -8.21 -8.28 -1.31
CA GLU A 3 -8.56 -6.90 -0.98
C GLU A 3 -7.56 -6.40 0.07
N PRO A 4 -6.93 -5.21 -0.07
CA PRO A 4 -6.14 -4.65 1.02
C PRO A 4 -7.09 -4.44 2.20
N ASN A 5 -6.91 -5.26 3.22
CA ASN A 5 -7.64 -5.25 4.47
C ASN A 5 -6.68 -4.85 5.58
N LEU A 6 -7.11 -3.93 6.41
CA LEU A 6 -6.41 -3.51 7.62
C LEU A 6 -7.31 -3.78 8.81
N GLY A 7 -6.79 -4.57 9.74
CA GLY A 7 -7.45 -4.89 11.00
C GLY A 7 -6.66 -4.32 12.18
N LEU A 8 -7.38 -3.81 13.17
CA LEU A 8 -6.83 -3.47 14.47
C LEU A 8 -7.66 -4.17 15.54
N GLU A 9 -7.00 -4.89 16.44
CA GLU A 9 -7.64 -5.58 17.56
C GLU A 9 -6.93 -5.21 18.87
N TRP A 10 -7.71 -4.86 19.89
CA TRP A 10 -7.24 -4.45 21.20
C TRP A 10 -7.77 -5.38 22.28
N GLN A 11 -6.89 -5.77 23.19
CA GLN A 11 -7.27 -6.44 24.43
C GLN A 11 -7.84 -5.40 25.40
N THR A 12 -9.13 -5.51 25.73
CA THR A 12 -9.83 -4.59 26.65
C THR A 12 -9.97 -5.16 28.06
N GLY A 13 -9.67 -6.45 28.25
CA GLY A 13 -9.63 -7.10 29.56
C GLY A 13 -8.93 -8.47 29.50
N GLU A 14 -9.03 -9.25 30.58
CA GLU A 14 -8.40 -10.60 30.62
C GLU A 14 -9.04 -11.59 29.64
N HIS A 15 -10.32 -11.39 29.34
CA HIS A 15 -11.13 -12.29 28.52
C HIS A 15 -11.72 -11.64 27.27
N TRP A 16 -11.59 -10.32 27.08
CA TRP A 16 -12.26 -9.59 26.00
C TRP A 16 -11.26 -8.94 25.06
N SER A 17 -11.52 -9.06 23.77
CA SER A 17 -10.92 -8.22 22.73
C SER A 17 -11.99 -7.56 21.88
N VAL A 18 -11.67 -6.38 21.37
CA VAL A 18 -12.49 -5.62 20.43
C VAL A 18 -11.61 -5.28 19.25
N GLY A 19 -12.13 -5.47 18.05
CA GLY A 19 -11.41 -5.18 16.83
C GLY A 19 -12.28 -4.51 15.77
N VAL A 20 -11.62 -4.01 14.76
CA VAL A 20 -12.25 -3.53 13.54
C VAL A 20 -11.37 -3.85 12.35
N ASP A 21 -11.96 -4.46 11.35
CA ASP A 21 -11.37 -4.66 10.04
C ASP A 21 -12.00 -3.70 9.04
N ALA A 22 -11.18 -3.10 8.18
CA ALA A 22 -11.66 -2.31 7.07
C ALA A 22 -10.89 -2.68 5.80
N GLY A 23 -11.60 -2.74 4.68
CA GLY A 23 -11.03 -3.09 3.39
C GLY A 23 -11.58 -2.23 2.28
N ILE A 24 -10.74 -1.94 1.29
CA ILE A 24 -11.18 -1.27 0.06
C ILE A 24 -10.74 -2.11 -1.14
N LYS A 25 -11.65 -2.38 -2.06
CA LYS A 25 -11.33 -2.87 -3.39
C LYS A 25 -11.61 -1.75 -4.38
N ALA A 26 -10.58 -0.98 -4.71
CA ALA A 26 -10.74 0.18 -5.57
C ALA A 26 -10.64 -0.13 -7.08
N TRP A 27 -10.01 -1.25 -7.45
CA TRP A 27 -9.58 -1.50 -8.83
C TRP A 27 -10.24 -2.75 -9.45
N PRO A 28 -10.75 -2.64 -10.70
CA PRO A 28 -11.12 -3.80 -11.50
C PRO A 28 -9.85 -4.57 -11.88
N ARG A 29 -9.76 -5.84 -11.52
CA ARG A 29 -8.63 -6.70 -11.91
C ARG A 29 -9.04 -8.16 -11.91
N TYR A 30 -8.51 -8.86 -12.91
CA TYR A 30 -8.69 -10.27 -13.21
C TYR A 30 -8.57 -11.13 -11.95
N LEU A 31 -9.62 -11.88 -11.66
CA LEU A 31 -9.58 -12.89 -10.62
C LEU A 31 -8.61 -14.00 -11.06
N ALA A 32 -8.00 -14.72 -10.11
CA ALA A 32 -6.96 -15.71 -10.46
C ALA A 32 -7.48 -16.88 -11.33
N TRP A 33 -8.80 -17.02 -11.44
CA TRP A 33 -9.53 -18.01 -12.25
C TRP A 33 -10.22 -17.39 -13.48
N ASP A 34 -9.98 -16.11 -13.75
CA ASP A 34 -10.51 -15.40 -14.91
C ASP A 34 -9.59 -15.61 -16.11
N TRP A 35 -10.03 -16.45 -17.06
CA TRP A 35 -9.29 -16.77 -18.28
C TRP A 35 -9.63 -15.85 -19.45
N ASP A 36 -10.70 -15.07 -19.36
CA ASP A 36 -11.10 -14.11 -20.39
C ASP A 36 -10.55 -12.72 -20.04
N LYS A 37 -9.47 -12.34 -20.73
CA LYS A 37 -8.81 -11.05 -20.50
C LYS A 37 -9.42 -9.89 -21.30
N GLN A 38 -10.51 -10.13 -22.03
CA GLN A 38 -11.11 -9.13 -22.92
C GLN A 38 -12.08 -8.20 -22.18
N ASN A 39 -12.71 -8.69 -21.11
CA ASN A 39 -13.66 -7.93 -20.29
C ASN A 39 -13.16 -7.82 -18.84
N PRO A 40 -12.71 -6.64 -18.38
CA PRO A 40 -12.18 -6.50 -17.03
C PRO A 40 -13.30 -6.60 -15.99
N THR A 41 -13.16 -7.53 -15.05
CA THR A 41 -14.08 -7.68 -13.92
C THR A 41 -14.32 -6.35 -13.19
N HIS A 42 -15.57 -5.88 -13.19
CA HIS A 42 -15.95 -4.66 -12.50
C HIS A 42 -16.33 -4.99 -11.05
N TRP A 43 -15.36 -4.91 -10.14
CA TRP A 43 -15.65 -5.10 -8.72
C TRP A 43 -14.96 -4.03 -7.89
N ARG A 44 -15.78 -3.11 -7.37
CA ARG A 44 -15.40 -2.12 -6.38
C ARG A 44 -16.22 -2.29 -5.12
N ASN A 45 -15.58 -2.32 -3.97
CA ASN A 45 -16.28 -2.28 -2.69
C ASN A 45 -15.44 -1.53 -1.65
N PHE A 46 -16.10 -1.10 -0.58
CA PHE A 46 -15.44 -0.91 0.69
C PHE A 46 -16.20 -1.70 1.74
N ALA A 47 -15.51 -2.18 2.75
CA ALA A 47 -16.08 -2.93 3.84
C ALA A 47 -15.53 -2.43 5.17
N VAL A 48 -16.37 -2.45 6.19
CA VAL A 48 -15.97 -2.28 7.58
C VAL A 48 -16.66 -3.36 8.41
N ALA A 49 -15.89 -4.00 9.27
CA ALA A 49 -16.32 -5.13 10.09
C ALA A 49 -15.82 -4.97 11.52
N PRO A 50 -16.59 -4.30 12.41
CA PRO A 50 -16.29 -4.34 13.83
C PRO A 50 -16.56 -5.74 14.40
N GLU A 51 -15.68 -6.17 15.29
CA GLU A 51 -15.76 -7.46 15.98
C GLU A 51 -15.52 -7.33 17.48
N VAL A 52 -16.13 -8.23 18.24
CA VAL A 52 -15.85 -8.42 19.66
C VAL A 52 -15.70 -9.91 19.93
N ARG A 53 -14.69 -10.28 20.72
CA ARG A 53 -14.41 -11.67 21.05
C ARG A 53 -14.26 -11.85 22.56
N TYR A 54 -14.84 -12.94 23.06
CA TYR A 54 -14.71 -13.41 24.43
C TYR A 54 -13.92 -14.72 24.48
N TYR A 55 -12.83 -14.75 25.22
CA TYR A 55 -11.96 -15.91 25.42
C TYR A 55 -12.23 -16.55 26.78
N VAL A 56 -12.46 -17.87 26.80
CA VAL A 56 -12.77 -18.60 28.04
C VAL A 56 -11.60 -18.61 29.02
N LYS A 57 -10.35 -18.54 28.52
CA LYS A 57 -9.13 -18.60 29.35
C LYS A 57 -8.44 -17.25 29.48
N GLU A 58 -7.86 -16.78 28.39
CA GLU A 58 -7.12 -15.53 28.30
C GLU A 58 -7.22 -15.08 26.85
N VAL A 59 -7.20 -13.77 26.59
CA VAL A 59 -7.18 -13.25 25.23
C VAL A 59 -6.09 -13.94 24.41
N PHE A 60 -6.47 -14.38 23.21
CA PHE A 60 -5.63 -15.12 22.27
C PHE A 60 -5.22 -16.54 22.70
N ARG A 61 -5.99 -17.18 23.59
CA ARG A 61 -5.72 -18.56 24.03
C ARG A 61 -6.99 -19.35 24.34
N GLY A 62 -7.06 -20.55 23.79
CA GLY A 62 -8.13 -21.51 24.04
C GLY A 62 -9.39 -21.19 23.22
N VAL A 63 -10.53 -21.65 23.74
CA VAL A 63 -11.84 -21.42 23.10
C VAL A 63 -12.22 -19.95 23.22
N PHE A 64 -12.73 -19.39 22.13
CA PHE A 64 -13.32 -18.06 22.08
C PHE A 64 -14.66 -18.05 21.35
N PHE A 65 -15.48 -17.06 21.68
CA PHE A 65 -16.75 -16.76 21.02
C PHE A 65 -16.69 -15.33 20.50
N GLY A 66 -17.05 -15.13 19.25
CA GLY A 66 -17.03 -13.84 18.57
C GLY A 66 -18.44 -13.40 18.18
N ALA A 67 -18.65 -12.09 18.17
CA ALA A 67 -19.74 -11.45 17.48
C ALA A 67 -19.16 -10.38 16.55
N ASP A 68 -19.66 -10.33 15.32
CA ASP A 68 -19.22 -9.37 14.32
C ASP A 68 -20.41 -8.72 13.62
N ALA A 69 -20.19 -7.50 13.15
CA ALA A 69 -21.06 -6.87 12.18
C ALA A 69 -20.24 -6.55 10.93
N LEU A 70 -20.87 -6.54 9.77
CA LEU A 70 -20.25 -6.18 8.51
C LEU A 70 -21.13 -5.17 7.79
N TYR A 71 -20.54 -4.08 7.34
CA TYR A 71 -21.13 -3.20 6.35
C TYR A 71 -20.24 -3.12 5.13
N THR A 72 -20.81 -3.28 3.95
CA THR A 72 -20.11 -3.02 2.69
C THR A 72 -21.00 -2.31 1.70
N HIS A 73 -20.44 -1.31 1.02
CA HIS A 73 -21.03 -0.78 -0.20
C HIS A 73 -20.24 -1.32 -1.38
N TYR A 74 -20.94 -1.84 -2.38
CA TYR A 74 -20.35 -2.53 -3.50
C TYR A 74 -20.95 -2.08 -4.82
N ASN A 75 -20.12 -2.13 -5.85
CA ASN A 75 -20.48 -2.04 -7.25
C ASN A 75 -19.75 -3.20 -7.94
N VAL A 76 -20.51 -4.23 -8.27
CA VAL A 76 -20.00 -5.51 -8.78
C VAL A 76 -20.75 -5.91 -10.03
N GLY A 77 -20.05 -6.37 -11.05
CA GLY A 77 -20.62 -6.88 -12.28
C GLY A 77 -19.53 -7.48 -13.15
N ASP A 78 -19.93 -8.30 -14.11
CA ASP A 78 -18.99 -8.93 -15.04
C ASP A 78 -17.94 -9.78 -14.29
N VAL A 79 -18.38 -10.48 -13.25
CA VAL A 79 -17.51 -11.32 -12.40
C VAL A 79 -17.67 -12.78 -12.80
N PRO A 80 -16.69 -13.39 -13.49
CA PRO A 80 -16.73 -14.82 -13.79
C PRO A 80 -16.60 -15.61 -12.49
N THR A 81 -17.61 -16.40 -12.15
CA THR A 81 -17.59 -17.22 -10.94
C THR A 81 -17.22 -18.67 -11.27
N PRO A 82 -16.40 -19.34 -10.43
CA PRO A 82 -16.09 -20.73 -10.68
C PRO A 82 -17.38 -21.56 -10.69
N PHE A 83 -17.59 -22.37 -11.72
CA PHE A 83 -18.80 -23.19 -11.92
C PHE A 83 -20.12 -22.43 -12.12
N HIS A 84 -20.08 -21.15 -12.51
CA HIS A 84 -21.29 -20.34 -12.75
C HIS A 84 -22.28 -20.29 -11.57
N MET A 85 -21.76 -20.39 -10.34
CA MET A 85 -22.59 -20.49 -9.12
C MET A 85 -23.30 -19.19 -8.76
N TYR A 86 -22.89 -18.04 -9.32
CA TYR A 86 -23.54 -16.74 -9.10
C TYR A 86 -23.83 -16.03 -10.43
N PRO A 87 -24.85 -16.45 -11.19
CA PRO A 87 -25.16 -15.89 -12.51
C PRO A 87 -25.61 -14.42 -12.45
N GLU A 88 -26.02 -13.95 -11.26
CA GLU A 88 -26.48 -12.58 -11.03
C GLU A 88 -25.35 -11.55 -11.13
N VAL A 89 -24.13 -11.88 -10.70
CA VAL A 89 -22.96 -10.99 -10.78
C VAL A 89 -22.15 -11.18 -12.08
N GLU A 90 -22.42 -12.27 -12.80
CA GLU A 90 -21.90 -12.52 -14.16
C GLU A 90 -22.65 -11.65 -15.18
N ASN A 91 -23.99 -11.72 -15.18
CA ASN A 91 -24.81 -11.14 -16.25
C ASN A 91 -25.39 -9.76 -15.93
N TYR A 92 -25.28 -9.30 -14.68
CA TYR A 92 -25.79 -8.00 -14.25
C TYR A 92 -24.79 -7.24 -13.40
N ARG A 93 -24.87 -5.91 -13.48
CA ARG A 93 -24.15 -5.04 -12.56
C ARG A 93 -25.04 -4.73 -11.36
N LEU A 94 -24.59 -5.10 -10.18
CA LEU A 94 -25.23 -4.85 -8.90
C LEU A 94 -24.52 -3.71 -8.18
N GLN A 95 -25.27 -2.69 -7.79
CA GLN A 95 -24.74 -1.59 -6.98
C GLN A 95 -25.60 -1.42 -5.74
N GLY A 96 -25.00 -1.53 -4.56
CA GLY A 96 -25.78 -1.55 -3.34
C GLY A 96 -24.97 -1.64 -2.07
N SER A 97 -25.70 -1.85 -0.98
CA SER A 97 -25.17 -1.98 0.36
C SER A 97 -25.57 -3.34 0.93
N PHE A 98 -24.66 -3.94 1.68
CA PHE A 98 -24.89 -5.16 2.43
C PHE A 98 -24.54 -4.93 3.89
N TRP A 99 -25.45 -5.36 4.77
CA TRP A 99 -25.27 -5.37 6.21
C TRP A 99 -25.36 -6.80 6.68
N ALA A 100 -24.47 -7.24 7.55
CA ALA A 100 -24.59 -8.53 8.22
C ALA A 100 -24.24 -8.44 9.70
N GLY A 101 -24.82 -9.34 10.48
CA GLY A 101 -24.47 -9.59 11.87
C GLY A 101 -24.25 -11.08 12.08
N GLY A 102 -23.11 -11.44 12.68
CA GLY A 102 -22.66 -12.80 12.82
C GLY A 102 -22.23 -13.17 14.22
N LEU A 103 -22.27 -14.48 14.47
CA LEU A 103 -21.68 -15.10 15.64
C LEU A 103 -20.71 -16.19 15.18
N ALA A 104 -19.62 -16.33 15.92
CA ALA A 104 -18.60 -17.32 15.64
C ALA A 104 -18.07 -17.96 16.93
N ALA A 105 -17.52 -19.16 16.78
CA ALA A 105 -16.75 -19.82 17.82
C ALA A 105 -15.44 -20.32 17.22
N GLY A 106 -14.38 -20.24 18.00
CA GLY A 106 -13.05 -20.60 17.53
C GLY A 106 -12.15 -21.11 18.63
N TYR A 107 -10.95 -21.51 18.21
CA TYR A 107 -9.91 -22.00 19.09
C TYR A 107 -8.57 -21.38 18.70
N ALA A 108 -7.96 -20.67 19.65
CA ALA A 108 -6.65 -20.07 19.52
C ALA A 108 -5.60 -20.92 20.24
N TRP A 109 -4.51 -21.27 19.56
CA TRP A 109 -3.40 -21.97 20.17
C TRP A 109 -2.03 -21.44 19.72
N TRP A 110 -1.04 -21.70 20.56
CA TRP A 110 0.34 -21.27 20.37
C TRP A 110 1.22 -22.50 20.20
N PRO A 111 1.32 -23.05 18.97
CA PRO A 111 2.15 -24.23 18.73
C PRO A 111 3.64 -23.93 18.92
N TRP A 112 4.08 -22.69 18.70
CA TRP A 112 5.45 -22.21 18.89
C TRP A 112 5.49 -20.87 19.64
N GLN A 113 6.68 -20.44 20.08
CA GLN A 113 6.85 -19.24 20.91
C GLN A 113 6.43 -17.91 20.23
N HIS A 114 6.50 -17.86 18.91
CA HIS A 114 6.24 -16.66 18.11
C HIS A 114 4.98 -16.77 17.26
N TRP A 115 4.37 -17.96 17.16
CA TRP A 115 3.29 -18.20 16.23
C TRP A 115 2.01 -18.50 17.00
N ARG A 116 0.95 -17.78 16.64
CA ARG A 116 -0.41 -18.03 17.07
C ARG A 116 -1.23 -18.47 15.86
N LEU A 117 -1.96 -19.56 16.03
CA LEU A 117 -2.93 -20.05 15.06
C LEU A 117 -4.33 -19.94 15.67
N GLU A 118 -5.29 -19.50 14.87
CA GLU A 118 -6.70 -19.47 15.25
C GLU A 118 -7.53 -20.11 14.15
N LEU A 119 -8.40 -21.02 14.54
CA LEU A 119 -9.45 -21.56 13.69
C LEU A 119 -10.78 -21.00 14.19
N GLU A 120 -11.60 -20.50 13.28
CA GLU A 120 -12.90 -19.92 13.59
C GLU A 120 -13.95 -20.42 12.61
N ALA A 121 -15.12 -20.78 13.12
CA ALA A 121 -16.30 -21.10 12.34
C ALA A 121 -17.52 -20.38 12.91
N GLY A 122 -18.41 -19.92 12.03
CA GLY A 122 -19.58 -19.15 12.42
C GLY A 122 -20.61 -19.00 11.32
N ALA A 123 -21.61 -18.18 11.58
CA ALA A 123 -22.60 -17.81 10.59
C ALA A 123 -23.09 -16.39 10.85
N ALA A 124 -23.47 -15.70 9.78
CA ALA A 124 -24.03 -14.36 9.82
C ALA A 124 -25.37 -14.31 9.08
N VAL A 125 -26.29 -13.47 9.55
CA VAL A 125 -27.49 -13.11 8.81
C VAL A 125 -27.24 -11.76 8.17
N GLY A 126 -27.49 -11.67 6.86
CA GLY A 126 -27.24 -10.47 6.08
C GLY A 126 -28.45 -9.99 5.31
N LEU A 127 -28.52 -8.67 5.13
CA LEU A 127 -29.47 -7.97 4.29
C LEU A 127 -28.70 -7.26 3.16
N ALA A 128 -28.98 -7.63 1.92
CA ALA A 128 -28.48 -6.97 0.73
C ALA A 128 -29.58 -6.07 0.16
N ALA A 129 -29.29 -4.78 -0.01
CA ALA A 129 -30.14 -3.85 -0.74
C ALA A 129 -29.35 -3.30 -1.93
N TYR A 130 -29.79 -3.61 -3.14
CA TYR A 130 -29.04 -3.28 -4.35
C TYR A 130 -29.94 -2.94 -5.54
N ASP A 131 -29.39 -2.11 -6.41
CA ASP A 131 -29.93 -1.75 -7.70
C ASP A 131 -29.25 -2.64 -8.76
N ARG A 132 -30.05 -3.26 -9.61
CA ARG A 132 -29.62 -4.15 -10.68
C ARG A 132 -29.65 -3.40 -12.01
N TYR A 133 -28.54 -3.44 -12.74
CA TYR A 133 -28.36 -2.81 -14.03
C TYR A 133 -28.00 -3.84 -15.11
N GLU A 134 -28.28 -3.51 -16.36
CA GLU A 134 -27.76 -4.27 -17.51
C GLU A 134 -26.23 -4.23 -17.56
N CYS A 135 -25.61 -5.33 -18.01
CA CYS A 135 -24.17 -5.42 -18.26
C CYS A 135 -23.80 -4.79 -19.63
N ASP A 136 -24.03 -3.49 -19.78
CA ASP A 136 -23.56 -2.71 -20.94
C ASP A 136 -22.91 -1.38 -20.50
N HIS A 137 -22.10 -0.77 -21.37
CA HIS A 137 -21.55 0.56 -21.17
C HIS A 137 -22.70 1.58 -21.09
N CYS A 138 -23.03 2.02 -19.86
CA CYS A 138 -24.22 2.81 -19.51
C CYS A 138 -25.54 2.00 -19.47
N GLY A 139 -25.51 0.80 -18.89
CA GLY A 139 -26.69 -0.05 -18.69
C GLY A 139 -27.84 0.61 -17.90
N THR A 140 -29.08 0.26 -18.28
CA THR A 140 -30.29 0.81 -17.67
C THR A 140 -30.57 0.16 -16.31
N LEU A 141 -31.26 0.89 -15.41
CA LEU A 141 -31.72 0.34 -14.15
C LEU A 141 -32.87 -0.65 -14.41
N LEU A 142 -32.66 -1.92 -14.09
CA LEU A 142 -33.64 -2.99 -14.25
C LEU A 142 -34.58 -3.10 -13.05
N SER A 143 -34.02 -3.17 -11.84
CA SER A 143 -34.78 -3.39 -10.61
C SER A 143 -34.06 -2.86 -9.39
N LYS A 144 -34.83 -2.60 -8.33
CA LYS A 144 -34.32 -2.38 -6.97
C LYS A 144 -34.75 -3.55 -6.11
N GLU A 145 -33.79 -4.25 -5.54
CA GLU A 145 -34.02 -5.51 -4.84
C GLU A 145 -33.53 -5.44 -3.40
N ARG A 146 -34.18 -6.23 -2.54
CA ARG A 146 -33.76 -6.47 -1.17
C ARG A 146 -33.82 -7.96 -0.90
N LYS A 147 -32.69 -8.55 -0.50
CA LYS A 147 -32.57 -9.98 -0.19
C LYS A 147 -32.02 -10.16 1.21
N VAL A 148 -32.54 -11.13 1.95
CA VAL A 148 -31.97 -11.60 3.22
C VAL A 148 -31.34 -12.96 2.97
N GLY A 149 -30.18 -13.20 3.57
CA GLY A 149 -29.46 -14.46 3.42
C GLY A 149 -28.69 -14.84 4.68
N VAL A 150 -28.32 -16.10 4.77
CA VAL A 150 -27.39 -16.61 5.79
C VAL A 150 -26.05 -16.85 5.12
N VAL A 151 -24.98 -16.36 5.74
CA VAL A 151 -23.61 -16.45 5.24
C VAL A 151 -22.80 -17.31 6.21
N PRO A 152 -22.30 -18.48 5.81
CA PRO A 152 -21.38 -19.25 6.64
C PRO A 152 -20.03 -18.54 6.72
N LYS A 153 -19.39 -18.59 7.90
CA LYS A 153 -18.07 -18.01 8.17
C LYS A 153 -17.09 -19.12 8.51
N LEU A 154 -15.92 -19.11 7.87
CA LEU A 154 -14.80 -19.99 8.18
C LEU A 154 -13.51 -19.20 8.00
N ALA A 155 -12.67 -19.16 9.03
CA ALA A 155 -11.41 -18.44 9.00
C ALA A 155 -10.27 -19.25 9.63
N LEU A 156 -9.08 -19.07 9.05
CA LEU A 156 -7.81 -19.55 9.59
C LEU A 156 -6.89 -18.34 9.70
N ASN A 157 -6.56 -17.95 10.94
CA ASN A 157 -5.69 -16.80 11.19
C ASN A 157 -4.31 -17.29 11.65
N VAL A 158 -3.27 -16.62 11.16
CA VAL A 158 -1.87 -16.85 11.55
C VAL A 158 -1.29 -15.51 12.00
N ALA A 159 -0.87 -15.42 13.25
CA ALA A 159 -0.23 -14.23 13.80
C ALA A 159 1.20 -14.54 14.26
N TYR A 160 2.11 -13.60 13.96
CA TYR A 160 3.51 -13.65 14.37
C TYR A 160 3.78 -12.59 15.44
N ASN A 161 4.33 -12.99 16.57
CA ASN A 161 4.76 -12.09 17.63
C ASN A 161 6.30 -12.07 17.70
N PRO A 162 6.97 -10.96 17.34
CA PRO A 162 8.43 -10.86 17.39
C PRO A 162 8.99 -10.88 18.82
N VAL A 163 8.17 -10.54 19.83
CA VAL A 163 8.55 -10.62 21.24
C VAL A 163 8.02 -11.95 21.78
N SER A 164 8.91 -12.92 22.05
CA SER A 164 8.48 -14.24 22.55
C SER A 164 7.63 -14.06 23.82
N ARG A 165 6.53 -14.80 23.97
CA ARG A 165 5.87 -14.87 25.29
C ARG A 165 6.89 -15.44 26.27
N GLU A 166 7.33 -14.63 27.24
CA GLU A 166 8.01 -15.15 28.42
C GLU A 166 7.11 -16.25 29.00
N LYS A 167 7.63 -17.50 29.05
CA LYS A 167 6.99 -18.55 29.85
C LYS A 167 6.86 -17.98 31.25
N HIS A 168 5.64 -17.87 31.77
CA HIS A 168 5.38 -17.49 33.15
C HIS A 168 6.33 -18.25 34.08
N ARG A 169 7.43 -17.60 34.48
CA ARG A 169 8.19 -18.03 35.63
C ARG A 169 7.31 -17.64 36.79
N ALA A 170 6.70 -18.63 37.44
CA ALA A 170 5.98 -18.42 38.68
C ALA A 170 6.83 -17.51 39.56
N ARG A 171 6.35 -16.28 39.81
CA ARG A 171 6.97 -15.36 40.75
C ARG A 171 6.90 -16.05 42.11
N ARG A 172 7.97 -16.77 42.45
CA ARG A 172 8.25 -17.21 43.80
C ARG A 172 8.43 -15.93 44.60
N GLY A 173 7.53 -15.68 45.54
CA GLY A 173 7.55 -14.48 46.36
C GLY A 173 8.90 -14.31 47.01
N SER A 174 9.55 -13.18 46.73
CA SER A 174 10.58 -12.63 47.60
C SER A 174 9.95 -11.45 48.30
N ASN A 175 9.57 -11.65 49.55
CA ASN A 175 9.35 -10.55 50.49
C ASN A 175 10.67 -9.80 50.61
N LEU A 176 10.82 -8.69 49.90
CA LEU A 176 11.88 -7.73 50.19
C LEU A 176 11.28 -6.66 51.09
N THR A 177 11.53 -6.86 52.37
CA THR A 177 11.37 -5.85 53.41
C THR A 177 12.27 -4.67 53.05
N ILE A 178 11.67 -3.52 52.73
CA ILE A 178 12.42 -2.28 52.57
C ILE A 178 12.69 -1.74 53.98
N SER A 179 13.97 -1.76 54.37
CA SER A 179 14.48 -1.05 55.53
C SER A 179 15.71 -0.27 55.09
N GLY A 180 15.78 1.00 55.48
CA GLY A 180 16.98 1.81 55.31
C GLY A 180 16.81 2.98 54.35
N THR A 181 16.60 4.15 54.92
CA THR A 181 16.74 5.46 54.29
C THR A 181 18.23 5.72 54.08
N ASP A 182 18.73 5.69 52.85
CA ASP A 182 20.05 6.23 52.50
C ASP A 182 19.90 7.36 51.47
N THR A 183 20.23 8.57 51.91
CA THR A 183 20.29 9.76 51.09
C THR A 183 21.49 9.66 50.15
N VAL A 184 21.24 9.41 48.86
CA VAL A 184 22.26 9.50 47.82
C VAL A 184 22.40 10.95 47.39
N THR A 185 23.54 11.56 47.71
CA THR A 185 23.92 12.87 47.16
C THR A 185 24.26 12.68 45.68
N VAL A 186 23.33 13.07 44.81
CA VAL A 186 23.54 13.13 43.36
C VAL A 186 24.51 14.27 43.07
N LEU A 187 25.75 13.93 42.69
CA LEU A 187 26.65 14.89 42.06
C LEU A 187 26.09 15.25 40.69
N THR A 188 25.77 16.53 40.49
CA THR A 188 25.35 17.07 39.21
C THR A 188 26.42 16.82 38.14
N PRO A 189 26.07 16.27 36.96
CA PRO A 189 27.03 16.16 35.88
C PRO A 189 27.45 17.56 35.41
N PRO A 190 28.71 17.75 34.98
CA PRO A 190 29.17 19.03 34.45
C PRO A 190 28.35 19.39 33.21
N VAL A 191 27.88 20.64 33.17
CA VAL A 191 27.07 21.20 32.08
C VAL A 191 27.86 21.05 30.78
N ALA A 192 27.32 20.24 29.85
CA ALA A 192 27.86 20.14 28.51
C ALA A 192 27.76 21.52 27.83
N PHE A 193 28.88 22.04 27.34
CA PHE A 193 28.91 23.26 26.55
C PHE A 193 28.23 22.98 25.21
N VAL A 194 26.93 23.26 25.12
CA VAL A 194 26.17 23.17 23.88
C VAL A 194 26.57 24.38 23.03
N VAL A 195 27.45 24.16 22.06
CA VAL A 195 27.70 25.15 21.01
C VAL A 195 26.38 25.34 20.28
N GLN A 196 25.72 26.46 20.50
CA GLN A 196 24.61 26.88 19.65
C GLN A 196 25.20 27.31 18.31
N LEU A 197 25.31 26.37 17.38
CA LEU A 197 25.48 26.67 15.97
C LEU A 197 24.22 27.42 15.54
N LYS A 198 24.35 28.74 15.44
CA LYS A 198 23.34 29.57 14.79
C LYS A 198 23.21 29.06 13.36
N GLU A 199 22.07 28.48 13.04
CA GLU A 199 21.75 28.01 11.71
C GLU A 199 21.81 29.21 10.75
N VAL A 200 22.93 29.35 10.05
CA VAL A 200 23.07 30.35 8.99
C VAL A 200 22.29 29.79 7.82
N LYS A 201 21.06 30.29 7.63
CA LYS A 201 20.24 29.98 6.46
C LYS A 201 21.09 30.29 5.22
N ALA A 202 21.48 29.24 4.49
CA ALA A 202 22.30 29.39 3.30
C ALA A 202 21.61 30.37 2.32
N PRO A 203 22.38 31.18 1.60
CA PRO A 203 21.82 32.02 0.55
C PRO A 203 21.09 31.14 -0.47
N MET A 204 19.95 31.63 -0.95
CA MET A 204 19.10 30.91 -1.88
C MET A 204 19.88 30.59 -3.16
N THR A 205 19.96 29.31 -3.52
CA THR A 205 20.70 28.85 -4.70
C THR A 205 19.87 28.99 -5.97
N VAL A 206 20.51 28.83 -7.13
CA VAL A 206 19.81 28.75 -8.42
C VAL A 206 18.88 27.52 -8.45
N ALA A 207 19.32 26.40 -7.86
CA ALA A 207 18.49 25.20 -7.71
C ALA A 207 17.23 25.46 -6.86
N ASP A 208 17.36 26.20 -5.75
CA ASP A 208 16.22 26.58 -4.90
C ASP A 208 15.20 27.45 -5.66
N SER A 209 15.70 28.34 -6.53
CA SER A 209 14.86 29.21 -7.35
C SER A 209 14.12 28.40 -8.41
N LEU A 210 14.79 27.44 -9.02
CA LEU A 210 14.23 26.57 -10.04
C LEU A 210 13.19 25.60 -9.45
N ALA A 211 13.45 25.04 -8.26
CA ALA A 211 12.54 24.17 -7.51
C ALA A 211 11.22 24.85 -7.13
N ARG A 212 11.21 26.18 -6.93
CA ARG A 212 9.96 26.93 -6.68
C ARG A 212 9.06 27.01 -7.91
N GLN A 213 9.64 26.95 -9.11
CA GLN A 213 8.92 27.04 -10.38
C GLN A 213 8.61 25.65 -10.96
N ASN A 214 9.41 24.65 -10.57
CA ASN A 214 9.39 23.30 -11.11
C ASN A 214 9.25 22.30 -9.94
N PRO A 215 8.03 21.83 -9.63
CA PRO A 215 7.80 20.90 -8.51
C PRO A 215 8.52 19.55 -8.65
N TRP A 216 8.98 19.20 -9.86
CA TRP A 216 9.78 18.02 -10.16
C TRP A 216 11.27 18.16 -9.79
N ILE A 217 11.69 19.34 -9.33
CA ILE A 217 13.03 19.59 -8.79
C ILE A 217 12.90 19.75 -7.28
N ILE A 218 13.64 18.93 -6.53
CA ILE A 218 13.60 18.92 -5.08
C ILE A 218 15.00 19.11 -4.48
N PRO A 219 15.12 19.69 -3.28
CA PRO A 219 16.37 19.70 -2.52
C PRO A 219 16.88 18.28 -2.26
N ILE A 220 18.19 18.08 -2.37
CA ILE A 220 18.83 16.75 -2.25
C ILE A 220 18.59 16.11 -0.88
N GLU A 221 18.38 16.91 0.17
CA GLU A 221 18.10 16.44 1.54
C GLU A 221 16.73 15.75 1.65
N LYS A 222 15.79 16.13 0.75
CA LYS A 222 14.46 15.52 0.65
C LYS A 222 14.46 14.27 -0.22
N TYR A 223 15.48 14.07 -1.05
CA TYR A 223 15.58 12.88 -1.87
C TYR A 223 15.72 11.63 -1.00
N ARG A 224 15.08 10.55 -1.45
CA ARG A 224 15.16 9.22 -0.88
C ARG A 224 15.36 8.26 -2.06
N PRO A 225 16.32 7.31 -1.98
CA PRO A 225 16.51 6.32 -3.03
C PRO A 225 15.20 5.58 -3.30
N LEU A 226 14.81 5.51 -4.57
CA LEU A 226 13.55 4.88 -4.94
C LEU A 226 13.68 3.37 -4.80
N THR A 227 13.09 2.79 -3.76
CA THR A 227 12.96 1.33 -3.67
C THR A 227 11.71 0.87 -4.42
N TYR A 228 11.68 -0.40 -4.84
CA TYR A 228 10.51 -0.98 -5.52
C TYR A 228 9.19 -0.79 -4.76
N LEU A 229 9.24 -0.68 -3.42
CA LEU A 229 8.11 -0.46 -2.53
C LEU A 229 7.65 1.01 -2.44
N ASP A 230 8.51 1.96 -2.80
CA ASP A 230 8.25 3.42 -2.71
C ASP A 230 7.72 4.03 -4.02
N LEU A 231 7.53 3.22 -5.07
CA LEU A 231 7.12 3.69 -6.39
C LEU A 231 5.60 3.94 -6.51
N THR A 232 4.96 4.48 -5.47
CA THR A 232 3.60 5.04 -5.58
C THR A 232 3.62 6.32 -6.42
N ARG A 233 2.59 6.57 -7.23
CA ARG A 233 2.52 7.76 -8.09
C ARG A 233 2.68 9.06 -7.28
N PRO A 234 3.72 9.87 -7.51
CA PRO A 234 3.85 11.22 -6.98
C PRO A 234 2.75 12.14 -7.51
N ALA A 235 2.58 13.34 -6.92
CA ALA A 235 1.65 14.33 -7.45
C ALA A 235 1.93 14.62 -8.94
N ALA A 236 0.90 14.77 -9.76
CA ALA A 236 1.04 14.79 -11.23
C ALA A 236 1.94 15.91 -11.77
N ASP A 237 2.10 17.00 -11.02
CA ASP A 237 2.95 18.18 -11.30
C ASP A 237 4.41 18.02 -10.85
N SER A 238 4.71 16.96 -10.09
CA SER A 238 6.05 16.67 -9.57
C SER A 238 6.89 15.75 -10.46
N LEU A 239 6.41 15.43 -11.67
CA LEU A 239 7.07 14.51 -12.59
C LEU A 239 7.08 15.00 -14.03
N LEU A 240 8.11 14.57 -14.76
CA LEU A 240 8.22 14.68 -16.21
C LEU A 240 8.09 13.31 -16.85
N PHE A 241 7.28 13.19 -17.90
CA PHE A 241 7.06 11.92 -18.60
C PHE A 241 7.75 11.90 -19.96
N VAL A 242 8.62 10.92 -20.16
CA VAL A 242 9.22 10.60 -21.46
C VAL A 242 8.54 9.36 -22.01
N ASN A 243 7.97 9.48 -23.20
CA ASN A 243 7.12 8.48 -23.83
C ASN A 243 7.89 7.60 -24.82
N TYR A 244 7.43 6.37 -25.03
CA TYR A 244 8.00 5.44 -25.99
C TYR A 244 6.91 4.78 -26.79
N GLU A 245 7.24 4.40 -28.03
CA GLU A 245 6.38 3.50 -28.79
C GLU A 245 6.22 2.16 -28.07
N LEU A 246 5.11 1.49 -28.37
CA LEU A 246 4.78 0.19 -27.80
C LEU A 246 5.92 -0.81 -28.08
N ASN A 247 6.32 -1.53 -27.03
CA ASN A 247 7.38 -2.54 -27.04
C ASN A 247 8.75 -2.01 -27.51
N SER A 248 8.98 -0.71 -27.35
CA SER A 248 10.23 -0.04 -27.75
C SER A 248 10.87 0.71 -26.59
N TYR A 249 12.19 0.72 -26.56
CA TYR A 249 13.01 1.61 -25.71
C TYR A 249 13.82 2.61 -26.55
N ALA A 250 13.53 2.70 -27.85
CA ALA A 250 14.15 3.69 -28.72
C ALA A 250 13.63 5.09 -28.36
N LEU A 251 14.50 5.91 -27.78
CA LEU A 251 14.13 7.27 -27.40
C LEU A 251 14.02 8.15 -28.65
N ARG A 252 12.80 8.61 -28.92
CA ARG A 252 12.45 9.48 -30.05
C ARG A 252 12.03 10.85 -29.56
N ARG A 253 12.69 11.92 -30.03
CA ARG A 253 12.28 13.30 -29.70
C ARG A 253 10.95 13.67 -30.34
N ASP A 254 10.66 13.12 -31.51
CA ASP A 254 9.46 13.39 -32.31
C ASP A 254 8.25 12.53 -31.91
N TYR A 255 8.36 11.74 -30.84
CA TYR A 255 7.27 10.95 -30.30
C TYR A 255 6.54 11.72 -29.18
N MET A 256 5.25 11.99 -29.37
CA MET A 256 4.43 12.78 -28.44
C MET A 256 5.11 14.13 -28.08
N ASN A 257 5.17 14.48 -26.79
CA ASN A 257 5.79 15.71 -26.29
C ASN A 257 7.24 15.51 -25.81
N ASN A 258 7.92 14.45 -26.25
CA ASN A 258 9.27 14.12 -25.77
C ASN A 258 10.29 15.24 -26.01
N ALA A 259 10.21 15.95 -27.15
CA ALA A 259 11.13 17.05 -27.42
C ALA A 259 11.10 18.10 -26.31
N GLU A 260 9.90 18.57 -25.94
CA GLU A 260 9.70 19.59 -24.91
C GLU A 260 10.13 19.12 -23.52
N VAL A 261 9.82 17.86 -23.19
CA VAL A 261 10.21 17.27 -21.90
C VAL A 261 11.74 17.11 -21.81
N LEU A 262 12.38 16.59 -22.85
CA LEU A 262 13.83 16.39 -22.86
C LEU A 262 14.60 17.72 -22.85
N ASP A 263 14.07 18.74 -23.53
CA ASP A 263 14.66 20.09 -23.51
C ASP A 263 14.50 20.74 -22.13
N SER A 264 13.35 20.57 -21.47
CA SER A 264 13.14 21.02 -20.08
C SER A 264 14.12 20.35 -19.11
N MET A 265 14.31 19.03 -19.23
CA MET A 265 15.27 18.29 -18.41
C MET A 265 16.71 18.76 -18.64
N GLN A 266 17.11 18.91 -19.90
CA GLN A 266 18.45 19.36 -20.26
C GLN A 266 18.72 20.78 -19.74
N SER A 267 17.80 21.71 -19.98
CA SER A 267 17.91 23.11 -19.55
C SER A 267 18.03 23.24 -18.03
N ALA A 268 17.24 22.48 -17.26
CA ALA A 268 17.34 22.48 -15.80
C ALA A 268 18.68 21.96 -15.30
N VAL A 269 19.17 20.86 -15.88
CA VAL A 269 20.47 20.27 -15.54
C VAL A 269 21.60 21.25 -15.86
N GLU A 270 21.60 21.86 -17.04
CA GLU A 270 22.62 22.85 -17.46
C GLU A 270 22.57 24.08 -16.54
N THR A 271 21.38 24.60 -16.24
CA THR A 271 21.21 25.76 -15.35
C THR A 271 21.76 25.50 -13.95
N ILE A 272 21.47 24.34 -13.36
CA ILE A 272 21.96 23.97 -12.02
C ILE A 272 23.48 23.72 -12.06
N ARG A 273 23.97 23.03 -13.10
CA ARG A 273 25.39 22.73 -13.30
C ARG A 273 26.22 24.01 -13.42
N ASP A 274 25.79 24.93 -14.27
CA ASP A 274 26.51 26.17 -14.58
C ASP A 274 26.48 27.15 -13.39
N ALA A 275 25.54 26.99 -12.47
CA ALA A 275 25.45 27.73 -11.21
C ALA A 275 26.43 27.27 -10.11
N GLY A 276 27.20 26.18 -10.33
CA GLY A 276 28.37 25.85 -9.51
C GLY A 276 28.18 24.82 -8.39
N SER A 277 27.24 23.87 -8.51
CA SER A 277 27.22 22.68 -7.63
C SER A 277 26.84 21.43 -8.42
N THR A 278 27.83 20.67 -8.87
CA THR A 278 27.61 19.43 -9.64
C THR A 278 27.65 18.18 -8.79
N ASP A 279 28.33 18.18 -7.65
CA ASP A 279 28.53 16.94 -6.87
C ASP A 279 27.27 16.43 -6.17
N GLU A 280 26.28 17.29 -5.96
CA GLU A 280 25.02 16.98 -5.28
C GLU A 280 23.81 16.93 -6.24
N LEU A 281 24.05 17.05 -7.55
CA LEU A 281 23.00 16.90 -8.56
C LEU A 281 22.80 15.42 -8.89
N LEU A 282 21.58 14.92 -8.61
CA LEU A 282 21.16 13.56 -8.89
C LEU A 282 19.90 13.59 -9.76
N LEU A 283 19.93 12.92 -10.91
CA LEU A 283 18.78 12.72 -11.77
C LEU A 283 18.16 11.35 -11.51
N SER A 284 17.00 11.34 -10.87
CA SER A 284 16.23 10.13 -10.59
C SER A 284 15.29 9.80 -11.75
N ILE A 285 15.45 8.62 -12.36
CA ILE A 285 14.67 8.18 -13.52
C ILE A 285 14.02 6.84 -13.22
N VAL A 286 12.68 6.84 -13.24
CA VAL A 286 11.89 5.62 -13.10
C VAL A 286 11.44 5.15 -14.48
N GLY A 287 11.85 3.96 -14.85
CA GLY A 287 11.44 3.28 -16.06
C GLY A 287 10.13 2.54 -15.85
N LEU A 288 9.18 2.76 -16.75
CA LEU A 288 7.88 2.12 -16.75
C LEU A 288 7.71 1.27 -18.02
N ALA A 289 6.90 0.22 -17.93
CA ALA A 289 6.43 -0.54 -19.07
C ALA A 289 4.90 -0.64 -19.10
N SER A 290 4.35 -0.64 -20.31
CA SER A 290 2.96 -1.05 -20.57
C SER A 290 2.88 -2.59 -20.54
N ILE A 291 1.68 -3.17 -20.64
CA ILE A 291 1.52 -4.63 -20.84
C ILE A 291 1.93 -4.93 -22.29
N GLU A 292 3.22 -5.15 -22.50
CA GLU A 292 3.83 -5.35 -23.81
C GLU A 292 4.25 -6.82 -24.01
N GLY A 293 4.17 -7.63 -22.97
CA GLY A 293 4.44 -9.06 -23.00
C GLY A 293 4.63 -9.65 -21.59
N PRO A 294 5.39 -10.75 -21.46
CA PRO A 294 5.63 -11.39 -20.16
C PRO A 294 6.33 -10.44 -19.17
N ARG A 295 6.11 -10.64 -17.86
CA ARG A 295 6.72 -9.82 -16.80
C ARG A 295 8.22 -9.55 -17.00
N ARG A 296 8.99 -10.59 -17.36
CA ARG A 296 10.44 -10.47 -17.63
C ARG A 296 10.77 -9.48 -18.76
N LEU A 297 9.92 -9.43 -19.80
CA LEU A 297 10.07 -8.49 -20.90
C LEU A 297 9.78 -7.07 -20.41
N ASN A 298 8.68 -6.87 -19.69
CA ASN A 298 8.28 -5.55 -19.19
C ASN A 298 9.29 -5.01 -18.16
N ASP A 299 9.80 -5.87 -17.27
CA ASP A 299 10.88 -5.52 -16.34
C ASP A 299 12.13 -5.05 -17.12
N SER A 300 12.55 -5.79 -18.16
CA SER A 300 13.68 -5.40 -19.02
C SER A 300 13.43 -4.11 -19.80
N LEU A 301 12.24 -3.95 -20.38
CA LEU A 301 11.86 -2.75 -21.16
C LEU A 301 11.87 -1.51 -20.28
N SER A 302 11.32 -1.61 -19.07
CA SER A 302 11.28 -0.51 -18.11
C SER A 302 12.70 0.01 -17.79
N VAL A 303 13.64 -0.89 -17.45
CA VAL A 303 15.04 -0.53 -17.17
C VAL A 303 15.72 0.08 -18.40
N ARG A 304 15.49 -0.50 -19.60
CA ARG A 304 16.09 -0.01 -20.85
C ARG A 304 15.60 1.38 -21.22
N ARG A 305 14.31 1.69 -21.00
CA ARG A 305 13.73 3.02 -21.20
C ARG A 305 14.38 4.05 -20.29
N ALA A 306 14.43 3.80 -18.98
CA ALA A 306 15.08 4.71 -18.04
C ALA A 306 16.56 4.96 -18.41
N ARG A 307 17.29 3.90 -18.77
CA ARG A 307 18.68 4.02 -19.22
C ARG A 307 18.82 4.84 -20.50
N ALA A 308 17.89 4.70 -21.46
CA ALA A 308 17.92 5.49 -22.70
C ALA A 308 17.78 7.00 -22.42
N VAL A 309 16.94 7.41 -21.46
CA VAL A 309 16.87 8.81 -21.01
C VAL A 309 18.18 9.24 -20.35
N ALA A 310 18.71 8.44 -19.43
CA ALA A 310 19.96 8.74 -18.72
C ALA A 310 21.12 8.93 -19.70
N GLU A 311 21.27 8.04 -20.69
CA GLU A 311 22.29 8.14 -21.73
C GLU A 311 22.10 9.37 -22.62
N TYR A 312 20.86 9.69 -22.96
CA TYR A 312 20.55 10.86 -23.79
C TYR A 312 20.92 12.17 -23.09
N ILE A 313 20.53 12.32 -21.82
CA ILE A 313 20.82 13.49 -21.00
C ILE A 313 22.31 13.56 -20.69
N GLY A 314 22.91 12.47 -20.20
CA GLY A 314 24.33 12.43 -19.85
C GLY A 314 25.27 12.80 -21.00
N LYS A 315 24.98 12.37 -22.23
CA LYS A 315 25.76 12.76 -23.42
C LYS A 315 25.69 14.25 -23.74
N ARG A 316 24.63 14.96 -23.34
CA ARG A 316 24.41 16.38 -23.65
C ARG A 316 24.85 17.30 -22.51
N THR A 317 24.69 16.85 -21.28
CA THR A 317 24.95 17.65 -20.09
C THR A 317 26.28 17.33 -19.42
N GLY A 318 26.93 16.23 -19.79
CA GLY A 318 28.21 15.79 -19.20
C GLY A 318 28.08 15.23 -17.78
N LEU A 319 26.87 14.89 -17.33
CA LEU A 319 26.67 14.22 -16.04
C LEU A 319 27.38 12.86 -16.01
N ALA A 320 28.06 12.58 -14.90
CA ALA A 320 28.71 11.31 -14.65
C ALA A 320 27.68 10.20 -14.35
N PRO A 321 28.00 8.91 -14.61
CA PRO A 321 27.09 7.79 -14.32
C PRO A 321 26.59 7.74 -12.87
N ARG A 322 27.39 8.21 -11.89
CA ARG A 322 27.01 8.28 -10.46
C ARG A 322 25.90 9.29 -10.15
N GLN A 323 25.61 10.20 -11.07
CA GLN A 323 24.61 11.26 -10.93
C GLN A 323 23.26 10.84 -11.52
N PHE A 324 23.09 9.56 -11.85
CA PHE A 324 21.83 8.99 -12.27
C PHE A 324 21.41 7.90 -11.30
N ASP A 325 20.20 8.02 -10.76
CA ASP A 325 19.51 6.92 -10.10
C ASP A 325 18.49 6.33 -11.08
N ILE A 326 18.68 5.06 -11.46
CA ILE A 326 17.89 4.40 -12.50
C ILE A 326 17.17 3.21 -11.88
N VAL A 327 15.84 3.26 -11.88
CA VAL A 327 15.00 2.19 -11.33
C VAL A 327 14.00 1.73 -12.38
N GLY A 328 13.94 0.42 -12.65
CA GLY A 328 12.90 -0.17 -13.48
C GLY A 328 11.76 -0.70 -12.64
N LYS A 329 10.56 -0.15 -12.80
CA LYS A 329 9.36 -0.61 -12.07
C LYS A 329 8.71 -1.84 -12.71
N GLY A 330 8.94 -2.06 -14.01
CA GLY A 330 8.14 -2.96 -14.82
C GLY A 330 6.77 -2.34 -15.14
N GLU A 331 5.71 -3.15 -15.10
CA GLU A 331 4.35 -2.70 -15.37
C GLU A 331 3.85 -1.70 -14.32
N ALA A 332 3.43 -0.50 -14.74
CA ALA A 332 3.15 0.62 -13.84
C ALA A 332 1.88 1.40 -14.20
N TRP A 333 0.75 0.71 -14.12
CA TRP A 333 -0.58 1.23 -14.43
C TRP A 333 -1.09 2.30 -13.46
N ASP A 334 -0.54 2.35 -12.26
CA ASP A 334 -0.87 3.33 -11.23
C ASP A 334 -0.31 4.73 -11.55
N TRP A 335 0.51 4.89 -12.60
CA TRP A 335 1.18 6.15 -12.96
C TRP A 335 0.54 6.88 -14.16
N PHE A 336 -0.41 6.24 -14.84
CA PHE A 336 -1.19 6.82 -15.94
C PHE A 336 -2.59 7.17 -15.44
#